data_AF-A0A8H5FSY2-F1
#
_entry.id   AF-A0A8H5FSY2-F1
#
_cell.length_a   1.000
_cell.length_b   1.000
_cell.length_c   1.000
_cell.angle_alpha   90.00
_cell.angle_beta   90.00
_cell.angle_gamma   90.00
#
_symmetry.space_group_name_H-M   'P 1'
#
loop_
_entity.id
_entity.type
_entity.pdbx_description
1 polymer ?
#
loop_
_entity_poly.entity_id
_entity_poly.type
_entity_poly.pdbx_seq_one_letter_code
_entity_poly.pdbx_strand_id
1 'polypeptide(L)'
;MYEPSKITTTKSALPIAPRFPTFLTPVLDPSPSSASDDPSEDLALTVTGLRLELPKKSRSNATRETLQAENEELRSLMEKCVEGMSEMYVHMKLMDIENANLRKRAFERTTKKKAVYFEGARLMTSLEMLDALARSRWGALMKDVLKEMQPRFKEIKNRYKAYEKKLEDMQKAADKQKAKEKKELERAEKKAEKAKLAAEEKERKRLERERIKEAKRLEKEGAVAQISVGRRRGQGRGRGRGARGCGRGRGRGGGGPSISISDDGEKFDLESADDADTDSSSSSSSITPIAAVPCPKPRPKPVLQKTNTNSVPKQLSGNDSDVPEDECIIASILGHQWSWGVLVFEVAWEDGDVTWQNLESVDDCLALDVYLQKRGVERPQDLV
;
A
#
# COMPACT_ATOMS: atom_id res chain seq x y z
N MET A 1 -47.01 59.72 -16.99
CA MET A 1 -46.68 59.81 -15.55
C MET A 1 -47.22 58.56 -14.90
N TYR A 2 -46.34 57.68 -14.41
CA TYR A 2 -46.71 56.36 -13.90
C TYR A 2 -46.53 56.38 -12.39
N GLU A 3 -47.63 56.28 -11.64
CA GLU A 3 -47.59 56.22 -10.18
C GLU A 3 -47.16 54.82 -9.72
N PRO A 4 -46.12 54.70 -8.89
CA PRO A 4 -45.72 53.41 -8.33
C PRO A 4 -46.76 52.95 -7.30
N SER A 5 -47.30 51.74 -7.52
CA SER A 5 -48.24 51.08 -6.63
C SER A 5 -47.60 50.76 -5.27
N LYS A 6 -48.25 51.24 -4.22
CA LYS A 6 -47.85 51.04 -2.82
C LYS A 6 -48.02 49.56 -2.46
N ILE A 7 -46.91 48.83 -2.40
CA ILE A 7 -46.84 47.42 -2.00
C ILE A 7 -47.27 47.35 -0.52
N THR A 8 -48.43 46.74 -0.29
CA THR A 8 -49.02 46.59 1.03
C THR A 8 -48.19 45.60 1.84
N THR A 9 -47.68 46.08 2.98
CA THR A 9 -46.81 45.35 3.89
C THR A 9 -47.53 44.10 4.42
N THR A 10 -46.91 42.94 4.21
CA THR A 10 -47.31 41.64 4.76
C THR A 10 -47.24 41.68 6.28
N LYS A 11 -48.37 41.42 6.94
CA LYS A 11 -48.48 41.24 8.39
C LYS A 11 -47.43 40.21 8.86
N SER A 12 -46.64 40.59 9.86
CA SER A 12 -45.69 39.71 10.52
C SER A 12 -46.40 38.44 11.02
N ALA A 13 -45.96 37.28 10.54
CA ALA A 13 -46.43 36.00 11.05
C ALA A 13 -46.03 35.90 12.53
N LEU A 14 -47.02 35.78 13.41
CA LEU A 14 -46.79 35.51 14.82
C LEU A 14 -46.00 34.20 14.97
N PRO A 15 -45.03 34.12 15.89
CA PRO A 15 -44.26 32.90 16.11
C PRO A 15 -45.21 31.77 16.52
N ILE A 16 -45.25 30.71 15.73
CA ILE A 16 -45.98 29.48 16.09
C ILE A 16 -45.26 28.92 17.32
N ALA A 17 -45.94 28.94 18.46
CA ALA A 17 -45.40 28.39 19.70
C ALA A 17 -45.07 26.90 19.48
N PRO A 18 -43.85 26.44 19.84
CA PRO A 18 -43.47 25.04 19.69
C PRO A 18 -44.37 24.19 20.59
N ARG A 19 -45.35 23.52 19.99
CA ARG A 19 -46.12 22.47 20.64
C ARG A 19 -45.23 21.24 20.73
N PHE A 20 -44.40 21.17 21.76
CA PHE A 20 -43.76 19.92 22.12
C PHE A 20 -44.85 18.95 22.60
N PRO A 21 -44.95 17.73 22.06
CA PRO A 21 -45.80 16.70 22.61
C PRO A 21 -45.38 16.44 24.05
N THR A 22 -46.29 16.71 24.97
CA THR A 22 -46.15 16.51 26.41
C THR A 22 -46.11 15.00 26.70
N PHE A 23 -44.92 14.39 26.68
CA PHE A 23 -44.72 12.95 26.87
C PHE A 23 -44.78 12.47 28.33
N LEU A 24 -45.27 13.28 29.28
CA LEU A 24 -45.19 12.96 30.72
C LEU A 24 -46.48 13.33 31.47
N THR A 25 -47.64 12.92 30.96
CA THR A 25 -48.82 12.76 31.81
C THR A 25 -49.11 11.27 31.97
N PRO A 26 -48.93 10.68 33.16
CA PRO A 26 -49.43 9.34 33.43
C PRO A 26 -50.96 9.39 33.33
N VAL A 27 -51.51 8.71 32.33
CA VAL A 27 -52.95 8.46 32.23
C VAL A 27 -53.31 7.56 33.40
N LEU A 28 -54.06 8.11 34.35
CA LEU A 28 -54.67 7.35 35.43
C LEU A 28 -55.89 6.64 34.83
N ASP A 29 -55.77 5.36 34.53
CA ASP A 29 -56.90 4.56 34.05
C ASP A 29 -57.91 4.29 35.19
N PRO A 30 -59.22 4.55 34.97
CA PRO A 30 -60.26 4.14 35.88
C PRO A 30 -60.68 2.67 35.65
N SER A 31 -60.54 1.87 36.71
CA SER A 31 -61.32 0.68 37.12
C SER A 31 -61.65 -0.47 36.12
N PRO A 32 -61.41 -1.74 36.52
CA PRO A 32 -61.67 -2.92 35.69
C PRO A 32 -63.12 -3.41 35.85
N SER A 33 -63.89 -3.45 34.75
CA SER A 33 -65.09 -4.28 34.69
C SER A 33 -65.48 -4.59 33.24
N SER A 34 -64.77 -5.53 32.61
CA SER A 34 -65.39 -6.52 31.72
C SER A 34 -64.35 -7.56 31.34
N ALA A 35 -64.70 -8.81 31.61
CA ALA A 35 -63.98 -9.97 31.15
C ALA A 35 -64.17 -10.10 29.64
N SER A 36 -63.16 -9.66 28.89
CA SER A 36 -62.93 -10.07 27.51
C SER A 36 -61.50 -10.60 27.47
N ASP A 37 -61.37 -11.89 27.19
CA ASP A 37 -60.11 -12.56 26.86
C ASP A 37 -59.57 -11.97 25.54
N ASP A 38 -59.00 -10.78 25.61
CA ASP A 38 -58.18 -10.21 24.54
C ASP A 38 -56.72 -10.54 24.85
N PRO A 39 -56.00 -11.23 23.94
CA PRO A 39 -54.61 -11.57 24.16
C PRO A 39 -53.75 -10.30 24.09
N SER A 40 -53.53 -9.69 25.25
CA SER A 40 -52.28 -9.04 25.67
C SER A 40 -51.49 -8.41 24.51
N GLU A 41 -51.95 -7.27 24.00
CA GLU A 41 -51.08 -6.41 23.20
C GLU A 41 -49.98 -5.87 24.12
N ASP A 42 -48.79 -6.44 23.95
CA ASP A 42 -47.55 -5.88 24.46
C ASP A 42 -47.50 -4.39 24.12
N LEU A 43 -47.60 -3.54 25.15
CA LEU A 43 -47.27 -2.11 25.11
C LEU A 43 -45.77 -1.96 24.85
N ALA A 44 -45.35 -2.31 23.62
CA ALA A 44 -44.07 -1.97 23.06
C ALA A 44 -44.06 -0.45 22.88
N LEU A 45 -43.39 0.23 23.80
CA LEU A 45 -43.12 1.66 23.75
C LEU A 45 -42.38 1.95 22.43
N THR A 46 -43.12 2.33 21.38
CA THR A 46 -42.56 2.74 20.08
C THR A 46 -41.99 4.15 20.20
N VAL A 47 -40.96 4.30 21.03
CA VAL A 47 -40.12 5.49 21.00
C VAL A 47 -39.14 5.26 19.86
N THR A 48 -39.45 5.87 18.72
CA THR A 48 -38.56 6.04 17.56
C THR A 48 -38.09 4.76 16.85
N GLY A 49 -39.03 3.96 16.35
CA GLY A 49 -38.80 3.03 15.23
C GLY A 49 -37.99 1.76 15.49
N LEU A 50 -37.23 1.67 16.59
CA LEU A 50 -36.51 0.47 16.98
C LEU A 50 -37.35 -0.34 17.97
N ARG A 51 -38.24 -1.19 17.46
CA ARG A 51 -38.94 -2.20 18.27
C ARG A 51 -37.93 -3.29 18.64
N LEU A 52 -37.41 -3.22 19.85
CA LEU A 52 -36.48 -4.21 20.38
C LEU A 52 -37.26 -5.23 21.21
N GLU A 53 -37.33 -6.46 20.72
CA GLU A 53 -37.90 -7.56 21.48
C GLU A 53 -36.87 -8.07 22.49
N LEU A 54 -37.14 -7.86 23.77
CA LEU A 54 -36.27 -8.35 24.82
C LEU A 54 -36.36 -9.89 24.91
N PRO A 55 -35.23 -10.60 25.07
CA PRO A 55 -35.23 -12.04 25.29
C PRO A 55 -36.10 -12.40 26.49
N LYS A 56 -36.81 -13.53 26.39
CA LYS A 56 -37.64 -14.03 27.49
C LYS A 56 -36.74 -14.43 28.66
N LYS A 57 -37.12 -14.03 29.88
CA LYS A 57 -36.36 -14.35 31.10
C LYS A 57 -36.28 -15.87 31.29
N SER A 58 -35.07 -16.40 31.51
CA SER A 58 -34.87 -17.79 31.93
C SER A 58 -35.64 -18.11 33.21
N ARG A 59 -36.02 -19.38 33.34
CA ARG A 59 -36.55 -19.93 34.60
C ARG A 59 -35.43 -19.99 35.64
N SER A 60 -35.79 -19.94 36.93
CA SER A 60 -34.84 -19.94 38.07
C SER A 60 -33.84 -21.12 38.11
N ASN A 61 -34.14 -22.22 37.42
CA ASN A 61 -33.33 -23.44 37.41
C ASN A 61 -32.59 -23.64 36.06
N ALA A 62 -32.35 -22.56 35.32
CA ALA A 62 -31.63 -22.58 34.05
C ALA A 62 -30.21 -23.12 34.21
N THR A 63 -29.75 -23.91 33.25
CA THR A 63 -28.38 -24.43 33.25
C THR A 63 -27.40 -23.32 32.89
N ARG A 64 -26.12 -23.48 33.28
CA ARG A 64 -25.07 -22.50 32.97
C ARG A 64 -24.96 -22.18 31.48
N GLU A 65 -25.14 -23.19 30.63
CA GLU A 65 -25.10 -23.02 29.17
C GLU A 65 -26.26 -22.15 28.66
N THR A 66 -27.48 -22.37 29.18
CA THR A 66 -28.64 -21.53 28.80
C THR A 66 -28.45 -20.08 29.20
N LEU A 67 -27.86 -19.81 30.37
CA LEU A 67 -27.53 -18.44 30.80
C LEU A 67 -26.42 -17.81 29.94
N GLN A 68 -25.47 -18.60 29.43
CA GLN A 68 -24.45 -18.08 28.51
C GLN A 68 -25.07 -17.69 27.16
N ALA A 69 -25.94 -18.54 26.60
CA ALA A 69 -26.66 -18.24 25.37
C ALA A 69 -27.53 -16.98 25.50
N GLU A 70 -28.27 -16.81 26.60
CA GLU A 70 -29.06 -15.61 26.86
C GLU A 70 -28.19 -14.34 26.98
N ASN A 71 -27.02 -14.44 27.59
CA ASN A 71 -26.08 -13.31 27.67
C ASN A 71 -25.50 -12.96 26.30
N GLU A 72 -25.23 -13.94 25.45
CA GLU A 72 -24.80 -13.71 24.06
C GLU A 72 -25.91 -13.05 23.24
N GLU A 73 -27.15 -13.50 23.39
CA GLU A 73 -28.32 -12.89 22.75
C GLU A 73 -28.51 -11.43 23.19
N LEU A 74 -28.40 -11.14 24.48
CA LEU A 74 -28.47 -9.77 25.02
C LEU A 74 -27.35 -8.88 24.47
N ARG A 75 -26.12 -9.39 24.32
CA ARG A 75 -25.02 -8.64 23.70
C ARG A 75 -25.30 -8.34 22.24
N SER A 76 -25.78 -9.32 21.48
CA SER A 76 -26.18 -9.11 20.09
C SER A 76 -27.31 -8.08 19.97
N LEU A 77 -28.28 -8.12 20.89
CA LEU A 77 -29.35 -7.12 20.94
C LEU A 77 -28.80 -5.72 21.23
N MET A 78 -27.88 -5.59 22.19
CA MET A 78 -27.23 -4.31 22.49
C MET A 78 -26.44 -3.77 21.29
N GLU A 79 -25.72 -4.62 20.55
CA GLU A 79 -25.02 -4.22 19.33
C GLU A 79 -25.99 -3.67 18.28
N LYS A 80 -27.09 -4.38 18.02
CA LYS A 80 -28.17 -3.90 17.12
C LYS A 80 -28.77 -2.57 17.58
N CYS A 81 -28.92 -2.35 18.89
CA CYS A 81 -29.39 -1.06 19.42
C CYS A 81 -28.43 0.07 19.09
N VAL A 82 -27.13 -0.18 19.28
CA VAL A 82 -26.08 0.82 19.01
C VAL A 82 -26.06 1.16 17.52
N GLU A 83 -26.12 0.16 16.66
CA GLU A 83 -26.23 0.33 15.21
C GLU A 83 -27.46 1.17 14.84
N GLY A 84 -28.64 0.78 15.31
CA GLY A 84 -29.88 1.52 15.03
C GLY A 84 -29.84 2.98 15.52
N MET A 85 -29.30 3.25 16.71
CA MET A 85 -29.13 4.63 17.21
C MET A 85 -28.14 5.43 16.35
N SER A 86 -27.08 4.79 15.87
CA SER A 86 -26.10 5.43 14.98
C SER A 86 -26.70 5.79 13.63
N GLU A 87 -27.52 4.90 13.05
CA GLU A 87 -28.25 5.16 11.80
C GLU A 87 -29.22 6.32 11.96
N MET A 88 -29.99 6.34 13.06
CA MET A 88 -30.90 7.43 13.37
C MET A 88 -30.18 8.77 13.52
N TYR A 89 -29.01 8.78 14.17
CA TYR A 89 -28.19 9.97 14.30
C TYR A 89 -27.70 10.48 12.94
N VAL A 90 -27.22 9.58 12.07
CA VAL A 90 -26.81 9.93 10.70
C VAL A 90 -27.99 10.50 9.92
N HIS A 91 -29.16 9.88 10.01
CA HIS A 91 -30.38 10.35 9.34
C HIS A 91 -30.80 11.74 9.81
N MET A 92 -30.82 11.98 11.13
CA MET A 92 -31.10 13.28 11.72
C MET A 92 -30.10 14.35 11.23
N LYS A 93 -28.80 14.03 11.18
CA LYS A 93 -27.78 14.94 10.66
C LYS A 93 -27.96 15.27 9.18
N LEU A 94 -28.39 14.30 8.39
CA LEU A 94 -28.68 14.51 6.98
C LEU A 94 -29.87 15.48 6.82
N MET A 95 -30.93 15.30 7.60
CA MET A 95 -32.06 16.23 7.64
C MET A 95 -31.65 17.65 8.07
N ASP A 96 -30.78 17.79 9.08
CA ASP A 96 -30.27 19.09 9.51
C ASP A 96 -29.50 19.80 8.38
N ILE A 97 -28.66 19.06 7.65
CA ILE A 97 -27.89 19.58 6.49
C ILE A 97 -28.85 20.00 5.37
N GLU A 98 -29.85 19.19 5.05
CA GLU A 98 -30.85 19.53 4.05
C GLU A 98 -31.66 20.77 4.45
N ASN A 99 -32.12 20.84 5.71
CA ASN A 99 -32.81 22.00 6.25
C ASN A 99 -31.95 23.26 6.19
N ALA A 100 -30.65 23.17 6.49
CA ALA A 100 -29.72 24.27 6.35
C ALA A 100 -29.60 24.72 4.88
N ASN A 101 -29.56 23.78 3.93
CA ASN A 101 -29.53 24.07 2.50
C ASN A 101 -30.84 24.71 2.00
N LEU A 102 -31.99 24.25 2.50
CA LEU A 102 -33.30 24.84 2.20
C LEU A 102 -33.39 26.28 2.72
N ARG A 103 -32.89 26.54 3.93
CA ARG A 103 -32.81 27.90 4.48
C ARG A 103 -31.89 28.78 3.65
N LYS A 104 -30.70 28.30 3.26
CA LYS A 104 -29.81 29.03 2.35
C LYS A 104 -30.54 29.38 1.05
N ARG A 105 -31.22 28.42 0.41
CA ARG A 105 -31.99 28.69 -0.81
C ARG A 105 -33.14 29.67 -0.62
N ALA A 106 -33.84 29.62 0.52
CA ALA A 106 -34.96 30.50 0.83
C ALA A 106 -34.50 31.95 1.12
N PHE A 107 -33.35 32.10 1.77
CA PHE A 107 -32.84 33.40 2.25
C PHE A 107 -31.66 33.97 1.46
N GLU A 108 -31.08 33.22 0.53
CA GLU A 108 -30.31 33.77 -0.59
C GLU A 108 -31.26 34.64 -1.40
N ARG A 109 -31.45 35.88 -0.92
CA ARG A 109 -32.06 36.97 -1.65
C ARG A 109 -31.27 37.05 -2.94
N THR A 110 -31.83 36.45 -3.98
CA THR A 110 -31.19 36.33 -5.26
C THR A 110 -30.82 37.75 -5.69
N THR A 111 -29.53 38.08 -5.61
CA THR A 111 -28.96 39.15 -6.41
C THR A 111 -29.38 38.78 -7.83
N LYS A 112 -30.35 39.54 -8.36
CA LYS A 112 -31.17 39.23 -9.55
C LYS A 112 -30.50 38.16 -10.40
N LYS A 113 -30.95 36.90 -10.30
CA LYS A 113 -30.41 35.81 -11.13
C LYS A 113 -30.43 36.35 -12.55
N LYS A 114 -29.25 36.56 -13.18
CA LYS A 114 -29.18 36.96 -14.59
C LYS A 114 -30.06 35.94 -15.30
N ALA A 115 -31.17 36.41 -15.85
CA ALA A 115 -32.06 35.54 -16.60
C ALA A 115 -31.17 34.86 -17.64
N VAL A 116 -31.08 33.54 -17.55
CA VAL A 116 -30.31 32.74 -18.50
C VAL A 116 -31.15 32.75 -19.77
N TYR A 117 -31.03 33.82 -20.54
CA TYR A 117 -31.58 33.90 -21.87
C TYR A 117 -30.73 32.97 -22.74
N PHE A 118 -31.23 31.75 -22.97
CA PHE A 118 -30.74 30.92 -24.06
C PHE A 118 -31.20 31.59 -25.36
N GLU A 119 -30.28 32.09 -26.18
CA GLU A 119 -30.56 32.78 -27.45
C GLU A 119 -31.29 31.91 -28.51
N GLY A 120 -31.56 30.63 -28.22
CA GLY A 120 -32.35 29.72 -29.05
C GLY A 120 -33.63 29.16 -28.42
N ALA A 121 -34.06 29.65 -27.24
CA ALA A 121 -35.14 29.03 -26.46
C ALA A 121 -36.50 28.97 -27.19
N ARG A 122 -36.71 29.77 -28.24
CA ARG A 122 -37.95 29.77 -29.02
C ARG A 122 -38.06 28.62 -30.03
N LEU A 123 -36.94 27.94 -30.32
CA LEU A 123 -36.87 26.85 -31.31
C LEU A 123 -36.66 25.48 -30.69
N MET A 124 -36.41 25.42 -29.37
CA MET A 124 -36.21 24.15 -28.66
C MET A 124 -37.56 23.55 -28.28
N THR A 125 -37.68 22.24 -28.46
CA THR A 125 -38.79 21.47 -27.93
C THR A 125 -38.74 21.48 -26.39
N SER A 126 -39.88 21.22 -25.74
CA SER A 126 -39.96 21.22 -24.27
C SER A 126 -38.97 20.26 -23.61
N LEU A 127 -38.67 19.14 -24.26
CA LEU A 127 -37.66 18.16 -23.81
C LEU A 127 -36.24 18.71 -23.89
N GLU A 128 -35.86 19.30 -25.04
CA GLU A 128 -34.52 19.89 -25.21
C GLU A 128 -34.26 21.02 -24.22
N MET A 129 -35.29 21.80 -23.88
CA MET A 129 -35.18 22.85 -22.86
C MET A 129 -34.93 22.27 -21.46
N LEU A 130 -35.62 21.18 -21.09
CA LEU A 130 -35.39 20.49 -19.82
C LEU A 130 -33.99 19.90 -19.75
N ASP A 131 -33.51 19.28 -20.83
CA ASP A 131 -32.14 18.74 -20.90
C ASP A 131 -31.08 19.84 -20.81
N ALA A 132 -31.28 20.97 -21.48
CA ALA A 132 -30.37 22.11 -21.39
C ALA A 132 -30.30 22.67 -19.95
N LEU A 133 -31.43 22.77 -19.26
CA LEU A 133 -31.47 23.17 -17.85
C LEU A 133 -30.81 22.13 -16.94
N ALA A 134 -31.04 20.84 -17.18
CA ALA A 134 -30.41 19.75 -16.44
C ALA A 134 -28.89 19.76 -16.60
N ARG A 135 -28.38 19.88 -17.84
CA ARG A 135 -26.94 19.99 -18.13
C ARG A 135 -26.31 21.22 -17.50
N SER A 136 -27.00 22.37 -17.54
CA SER A 136 -26.53 23.60 -16.89
C SER A 136 -26.43 23.44 -15.38
N ARG A 137 -27.46 22.87 -14.75
CA ARG A 137 -27.46 22.58 -13.31
C ARG A 137 -26.40 21.55 -12.93
N TRP A 138 -26.26 20.48 -13.69
CA TRP A 138 -25.24 19.45 -13.49
C TRP A 138 -23.84 20.03 -13.63
N GLY A 139 -23.57 20.83 -14.67
CA GLY A 139 -22.29 21.50 -14.87
C GLY A 139 -21.95 22.48 -13.74
N ALA A 140 -22.93 23.17 -13.18
CA ALA A 140 -22.72 24.01 -11.99
C ALA A 140 -22.34 23.18 -10.75
N LEU A 141 -23.05 22.08 -10.48
CA LEU A 141 -22.74 21.17 -9.38
C LEU A 141 -21.35 20.53 -9.54
N MET A 142 -21.02 20.08 -10.75
CA MET A 142 -19.71 19.48 -11.05
C MET A 142 -18.56 20.48 -10.89
N LYS A 143 -18.78 21.76 -11.18
CA LYS A 143 -17.76 22.79 -10.91
C LYS A 143 -17.44 22.91 -9.42
N ASP A 144 -18.44 22.80 -8.56
CA ASP A 144 -18.23 22.87 -7.11
C ASP A 144 -17.57 21.60 -6.58
N VAL A 145 -17.97 20.41 -7.07
CA VAL A 145 -17.27 19.14 -6.79
C VAL A 145 -15.81 19.19 -7.23
N LEU A 146 -15.52 19.72 -8.42
CA LEU A 146 -14.15 19.85 -8.92
C LEU A 146 -13.32 20.83 -8.09
N LYS A 147 -13.91 21.92 -7.58
CA LYS A 147 -13.23 22.84 -6.65
C LYS A 147 -12.92 22.16 -5.33
N GLU A 148 -13.86 21.41 -4.78
CA GLU A 148 -13.67 20.67 -3.52
C GLU A 148 -12.61 19.55 -3.67
N MET A 149 -12.58 18.88 -4.82
CA MET A 149 -11.60 17.82 -5.11
C MET A 149 -10.25 18.35 -5.60
N GLN A 150 -10.16 19.61 -6.04
CA GLN A 150 -8.91 20.22 -6.50
C GLN A 150 -7.72 20.03 -5.54
N PRO A 151 -7.83 20.28 -4.21
CA PRO A 151 -6.75 20.01 -3.28
C PRO A 151 -6.33 18.54 -3.27
N ARG A 152 -7.29 17.60 -3.29
CA ARG A 152 -6.99 16.16 -3.36
C ARG A 152 -6.24 15.79 -4.64
N PHE A 153 -6.63 16.35 -5.79
CA PHE A 153 -5.90 16.12 -7.04
C PHE A 153 -4.47 16.67 -6.98
N LYS A 154 -4.26 17.84 -6.34
CA LYS A 154 -2.92 18.38 -6.11
C LYS A 154 -2.10 17.47 -5.20
N GLU A 155 -2.68 16.97 -4.11
CA GLU A 155 -2.02 16.01 -3.21
C GLU A 155 -1.64 14.72 -3.93
N ILE A 156 -2.56 14.15 -4.71
CA ILE A 156 -2.30 12.94 -5.51
C ILE A 156 -1.16 13.20 -6.50
N LYS A 157 -1.21 14.32 -7.24
CA LYS A 157 -0.14 14.71 -8.18
C LYS A 157 1.21 14.87 -7.49
N ASN A 158 1.24 15.46 -6.30
CA ASN A 158 2.47 15.62 -5.51
C ASN A 158 3.00 14.27 -5.00
N ARG A 159 2.11 13.35 -4.59
CA ARG A 159 2.49 11.98 -4.20
C ARG A 159 3.11 11.24 -5.39
N TYR A 160 2.51 11.31 -6.58
CA TYR A 160 3.09 10.69 -7.78
C TYR A 160 4.49 11.22 -8.08
N LYS A 161 4.68 12.54 -8.10
CA LYS A 161 6.01 13.14 -8.29
C LYS A 161 7.02 12.70 -7.22
N ALA A 162 6.59 12.56 -5.97
CA ALA A 162 7.44 12.07 -4.89
C ALA A 162 7.82 10.59 -5.07
N TYR A 163 6.91 9.76 -5.59
CA TYR A 163 7.20 8.37 -5.93
C TYR A 163 8.15 8.25 -7.11
N GLU A 164 7.95 9.03 -8.18
CA GLU A 164 8.87 9.09 -9.33
C GLU A 164 10.28 9.46 -8.89
N LYS A 165 10.41 10.52 -8.08
CA LYS A 165 11.73 10.93 -7.53
C LYS A 165 12.37 9.83 -6.69
N LYS A 166 11.60 9.15 -5.82
CA LYS A 166 12.12 8.02 -5.03
C LYS A 166 12.58 6.87 -5.91
N LEU A 167 11.86 6.58 -7.00
CA LEU A 167 12.22 5.53 -7.94
C LEU A 167 13.56 5.85 -8.63
N GLU A 168 13.73 7.09 -9.10
CA GLU A 168 15.00 7.57 -9.67
C GLU A 168 16.16 7.49 -8.67
N ASP A 169 15.93 7.92 -7.42
CA ASP A 169 16.96 7.88 -6.37
C ASP A 169 17.37 6.43 -6.04
N MET A 170 16.41 5.50 -6.02
CA MET A 170 16.69 4.06 -5.85
C MET A 170 17.48 3.50 -7.04
N GLN A 171 17.14 3.85 -8.27
CA GLN A 171 17.88 3.43 -9.46
C GLN A 171 19.32 3.97 -9.45
N LYS A 172 19.51 5.26 -9.17
CA LYS A 172 20.84 5.89 -9.01
C LYS A 172 21.66 5.22 -7.90
N ALA A 173 21.02 4.85 -6.79
CA ALA A 173 21.68 4.13 -5.71
C ALA A 173 22.09 2.71 -6.12
N ALA A 174 21.23 1.98 -6.83
CA ALA A 174 21.51 0.64 -7.34
C ALA A 174 22.66 0.66 -8.37
N ASP A 175 22.69 1.63 -9.28
CA ASP A 175 23.77 1.78 -10.25
C ASP A 175 25.10 2.15 -9.57
N LYS A 176 25.05 2.99 -8.54
CA LYS A 176 26.22 3.29 -7.70
C LYS A 176 26.73 2.06 -6.96
N GLN A 177 25.85 1.15 -6.52
CA GLN A 177 26.23 -0.13 -5.90
C GLN A 177 26.86 -1.08 -6.93
N LYS A 178 26.22 -1.28 -8.08
CA LYS A 178 26.78 -2.09 -9.19
C LYS A 178 28.15 -1.58 -9.64
N ALA A 179 28.33 -0.26 -9.73
CA ALA A 179 29.61 0.34 -10.06
C ALA A 179 30.69 0.10 -8.99
N LYS A 180 30.33 0.07 -7.70
CA LYS A 180 31.24 -0.28 -6.60
C LYS A 180 31.63 -1.75 -6.65
N GLU A 181 30.66 -2.64 -6.80
CA GLU A 181 30.87 -4.09 -6.90
C GLU A 181 31.76 -4.44 -8.10
N LYS A 182 31.50 -3.83 -9.27
CA LYS A 182 32.34 -4.00 -10.46
C LYS A 182 33.79 -3.57 -10.21
N LYS A 183 34.00 -2.43 -9.54
CA LYS A 183 35.35 -1.96 -9.16
C LYS A 183 36.02 -2.88 -8.15
N GLU A 184 35.26 -3.51 -7.24
CA GLU A 184 35.79 -4.45 -6.26
C GLU A 184 36.19 -5.78 -6.90
N LEU A 185 35.34 -6.32 -7.79
CA LEU A 185 35.63 -7.51 -8.59
C LEU A 185 36.88 -7.30 -9.45
N GLU A 186 36.99 -6.18 -10.16
CA GLU A 186 38.18 -5.87 -10.97
C GLU A 186 39.46 -5.78 -10.11
N ARG A 187 39.36 -5.20 -8.90
CA ARG A 187 40.48 -5.17 -7.93
C ARG A 187 40.83 -6.57 -7.40
N ALA A 188 39.84 -7.43 -7.19
CA ALA A 188 40.03 -8.80 -6.76
C ALA A 188 40.69 -9.64 -7.87
N GLU A 189 40.26 -9.49 -9.12
CA GLU A 189 40.85 -10.14 -10.29
C GLU A 189 42.31 -9.72 -10.49
N LYS A 190 42.61 -8.41 -10.47
CA LYS A 190 43.99 -7.90 -10.57
C LYS A 190 44.88 -8.43 -9.44
N LYS A 191 44.36 -8.56 -8.21
CA LYS A 191 45.09 -9.15 -7.08
C LYS A 191 45.31 -10.65 -7.28
N ALA A 192 44.31 -11.38 -7.76
CA ALA A 192 44.40 -12.81 -8.03
C ALA A 192 45.39 -13.12 -9.16
N GLU A 193 45.37 -12.35 -10.24
CA GLU A 193 46.32 -12.46 -11.35
C GLU A 193 47.76 -12.19 -10.89
N LYS A 194 47.98 -11.12 -10.13
CA LYS A 194 49.29 -10.83 -9.54
C LYS A 194 49.77 -11.94 -8.60
N ALA A 195 48.86 -12.55 -7.83
CA ALA A 195 49.19 -13.67 -6.96
C ALA A 195 49.55 -14.94 -7.74
N LYS A 196 48.86 -15.22 -8.86
CA LYS A 196 49.17 -16.34 -9.77
C LYS A 196 50.55 -16.16 -10.39
N LEU A 197 50.85 -14.99 -10.96
CA LEU A 197 52.17 -14.69 -11.53
C LEU A 197 53.30 -14.81 -10.50
N ALA A 198 53.08 -14.33 -9.27
CA ALA A 198 54.06 -14.46 -8.20
C ALA A 198 54.24 -15.92 -7.72
N ALA A 199 53.20 -16.77 -7.81
CA ALA A 199 53.29 -18.19 -7.51
C ALA A 199 54.08 -18.94 -8.59
N GLU A 200 53.80 -18.67 -9.87
CA GLU A 200 54.53 -19.23 -11.01
C GLU A 200 56.01 -18.82 -11.01
N GLU A 201 56.32 -17.57 -10.65
CA GLU A 201 57.71 -17.10 -10.52
C GLU A 201 58.45 -17.83 -9.38
N LYS A 202 57.77 -18.07 -8.25
CA LYS A 202 58.33 -18.85 -7.12
C LYS A 202 58.57 -20.31 -7.50
N GLU A 203 57.66 -20.92 -8.26
CA GLU A 203 57.82 -22.27 -8.81
C GLU A 203 59.03 -22.36 -9.75
N ARG A 204 59.17 -21.42 -10.70
CA ARG A 204 60.35 -21.36 -11.58
C ARG A 204 61.66 -21.26 -10.81
N LYS A 205 61.72 -20.39 -9.79
CA LYS A 205 62.91 -20.26 -8.91
C LYS A 205 63.19 -21.52 -8.09
N ARG A 206 62.16 -22.31 -7.72
CA ARG A 206 62.35 -23.59 -7.03
C ARG A 206 62.95 -24.64 -7.96
N LEU A 207 62.39 -24.80 -9.16
CA LEU A 207 62.88 -25.74 -10.17
C LEU A 207 64.33 -25.41 -10.60
N GLU A 208 64.65 -24.13 -10.77
CA GLU A 208 66.03 -23.70 -11.09
C GLU A 208 67.01 -24.05 -9.96
N ARG A 209 66.63 -23.80 -8.70
CA ARG A 209 67.44 -24.19 -7.54
C ARG A 209 67.62 -25.71 -7.44
N GLU A 210 66.63 -26.51 -7.82
CA GLU A 210 66.73 -27.97 -7.86
C GLU A 210 67.70 -28.44 -8.95
N ARG A 211 67.60 -27.88 -10.16
CA ARG A 211 68.58 -28.16 -11.25
C ARG A 211 70.01 -27.83 -10.85
N ILE A 212 70.24 -26.70 -10.19
CA ILE A 212 71.58 -26.32 -9.70
C ILE A 212 72.07 -27.31 -8.62
N LYS A 213 71.19 -27.76 -7.72
CA LYS A 213 71.56 -28.75 -6.69
C LYS A 213 71.91 -30.09 -7.32
N GLU A 214 71.17 -30.53 -8.33
CA GLU A 214 71.40 -31.78 -9.04
C GLU A 214 72.71 -31.75 -9.82
N ALA A 215 73.00 -30.67 -10.56
CA ALA A 215 74.28 -30.46 -11.23
C ALA A 215 75.46 -30.50 -10.24
N LYS A 216 75.32 -29.85 -9.08
CA LYS A 216 76.34 -29.89 -8.01
C LYS A 216 76.51 -31.28 -7.37
N ARG A 217 75.48 -32.13 -7.39
CA ARG A 217 75.61 -33.53 -6.91
C ARG A 217 76.42 -34.36 -7.90
N LEU A 218 76.09 -34.27 -9.19
CA LEU A 218 76.84 -34.93 -10.26
C LEU A 218 78.31 -34.50 -10.29
N GLU A 219 78.59 -33.21 -10.10
CA GLU A 219 79.96 -32.67 -10.00
C GLU A 219 80.72 -33.25 -8.80
N LYS A 220 80.08 -33.31 -7.62
CA LYS A 220 80.68 -33.90 -6.42
C LYS A 220 80.90 -35.40 -6.54
N GLU A 221 79.98 -36.12 -7.17
CA GLU A 221 80.14 -37.56 -7.44
C GLU A 221 81.32 -37.81 -8.38
N GLY A 222 81.53 -36.96 -9.38
CA GLY A 222 82.74 -36.96 -10.21
C GLY A 222 84.03 -36.64 -9.42
N ALA A 223 83.99 -35.68 -8.49
CA ALA A 223 85.15 -35.31 -7.68
C ALA A 223 85.52 -36.35 -6.60
N VAL A 224 84.52 -37.04 -6.01
CA VAL A 224 84.76 -38.10 -5.01
C VAL A 224 85.38 -39.34 -5.66
N ALA A 225 85.12 -39.59 -6.95
CA ALA A 225 85.84 -40.62 -7.71
C ALA A 225 87.33 -40.28 -7.93
N GLN A 226 87.75 -39.02 -7.81
CA GLN A 226 89.15 -38.58 -7.91
C GLN A 226 89.86 -38.40 -6.56
N ILE A 227 89.14 -38.29 -5.45
CA ILE A 227 89.71 -38.04 -4.11
C ILE A 227 89.38 -39.22 -3.19
N SER A 228 89.81 -40.42 -3.57
CA SER A 228 89.82 -41.59 -2.69
C SER A 228 91.24 -41.96 -2.25
N VAL A 229 92.05 -40.98 -1.84
CA VAL A 229 93.29 -41.22 -1.07
C VAL A 229 93.53 -40.07 -0.07
N GLY A 230 93.16 -40.25 1.20
CA GLY A 230 93.91 -39.63 2.31
C GLY A 230 93.17 -38.83 3.39
N ARG A 231 93.31 -39.33 4.64
CA ARG A 231 93.33 -38.65 5.97
C ARG A 231 91.99 -38.17 6.57
N ARG A 232 91.46 -38.77 7.65
CA ARG A 232 91.83 -38.81 9.10
C ARG A 232 91.68 -37.50 9.91
N ARG A 233 90.82 -37.61 10.95
CA ARG A 233 90.87 -37.10 12.35
C ARG A 233 90.68 -35.60 12.68
N GLY A 234 89.84 -35.36 13.71
CA GLY A 234 89.80 -34.17 14.59
C GLY A 234 88.38 -33.59 14.71
N GLN A 235 87.53 -33.96 15.68
CA GLN A 235 87.53 -33.61 17.11
C GLN A 235 87.60 -32.08 17.36
N GLY A 236 86.48 -31.47 17.78
CA GLY A 236 86.43 -30.06 18.16
C GLY A 236 85.07 -29.63 18.70
N ARG A 237 84.91 -29.74 20.02
CA ARG A 237 83.81 -29.15 20.80
C ARG A 237 83.89 -27.62 20.73
N GLY A 238 82.77 -26.94 20.52
CA GLY A 238 82.70 -25.47 20.58
C GLY A 238 81.33 -24.99 21.06
N ARG A 239 81.18 -24.85 22.38
CA ARG A 239 80.09 -24.11 23.01
C ARG A 239 80.22 -22.63 22.61
N GLY A 240 79.13 -22.03 22.15
CA GLY A 240 79.03 -20.60 21.88
C GLY A 240 77.66 -20.06 22.25
N ARG A 241 77.43 -19.85 23.56
CA ARG A 241 76.42 -18.91 24.06
C ARG A 241 76.90 -17.50 23.71
N GLY A 242 76.07 -16.70 23.04
CA GLY A 242 76.21 -15.26 22.89
C GLY A 242 74.83 -14.70 22.50
N ALA A 243 74.08 -14.14 23.44
CA ALA A 243 74.07 -12.70 23.76
C ALA A 243 73.25 -11.91 22.73
N ARG A 244 72.05 -11.46 23.13
CA ARG A 244 71.73 -10.07 23.55
C ARG A 244 71.30 -9.19 22.37
N GLY A 245 70.21 -8.45 22.56
CA GLY A 245 69.73 -7.38 21.67
C GLY A 245 68.21 -7.34 21.63
N CYS A 246 67.53 -6.83 22.66
CA CYS A 246 67.19 -5.41 22.84
C CYS A 246 66.57 -4.78 21.59
N GLY A 247 65.27 -4.47 21.65
CA GLY A 247 64.58 -3.76 20.58
C GLY A 247 63.12 -3.44 20.86
N ARG A 248 62.79 -2.95 22.08
CA ARG A 248 61.55 -2.17 22.29
C ARG A 248 61.71 -0.85 21.53
N GLY A 249 61.16 -0.76 20.33
CA GLY A 249 61.03 0.47 19.56
C GLY A 249 59.60 0.98 19.59
N ARG A 250 59.24 1.75 20.62
CA ARG A 250 58.12 2.69 20.57
C ARG A 250 58.50 3.80 19.59
N GLY A 251 57.99 3.73 18.37
CA GLY A 251 58.02 4.83 17.41
C GLY A 251 56.68 5.56 17.41
N ARG A 252 56.52 6.51 18.34
CA ARG A 252 55.64 7.67 18.13
C ARG A 252 56.32 8.58 17.11
N GLY A 253 55.61 9.01 16.07
CA GLY A 253 56.01 10.17 15.27
C GLY A 253 55.79 9.99 13.76
N GLY A 254 55.07 10.93 13.17
CA GLY A 254 54.78 11.03 11.73
C GLY A 254 53.27 10.93 11.50
N GLY A 255 52.48 12.01 11.54
CA GLY A 255 52.82 13.30 10.95
C GLY A 255 52.87 13.15 9.43
N GLY A 256 51.75 12.72 8.82
CA GLY A 256 51.58 12.62 7.38
C GLY A 256 50.42 13.53 6.95
N PRO A 257 50.56 14.30 5.87
CA PRO A 257 49.67 15.41 5.54
C PRO A 257 48.27 14.91 5.22
N SER A 258 47.27 15.57 5.81
CA SER A 258 45.91 15.57 5.30
C SER A 258 45.96 16.13 3.88
N ILE A 259 45.96 15.24 2.88
CA ILE A 259 45.63 15.59 1.50
C ILE A 259 44.15 15.96 1.53
N SER A 260 43.88 17.26 1.71
CA SER A 260 42.66 17.88 1.26
C SER A 260 42.65 17.74 -0.26
N ILE A 261 41.91 16.75 -0.75
CA ILE A 261 41.38 16.78 -2.12
C ILE A 261 40.44 17.98 -2.13
N SER A 262 40.92 19.08 -2.71
CA SER A 262 40.09 20.17 -3.18
C SER A 262 39.19 19.57 -4.27
N ASP A 263 37.95 19.32 -3.88
CA ASP A 263 36.84 19.06 -4.79
C ASP A 263 36.40 20.44 -5.31
N ASP A 264 37.13 20.90 -6.33
CA ASP A 264 36.82 22.11 -7.07
C ASP A 264 35.68 21.81 -8.06
N GLY A 265 34.54 22.46 -7.83
CA GLY A 265 33.52 22.75 -8.84
C GLY A 265 32.36 21.75 -8.89
N GLU A 266 31.21 22.12 -8.34
CA GLU A 266 30.28 23.03 -9.00
C GLU A 266 29.39 23.73 -7.97
N LYS A 267 29.49 25.05 -7.95
CA LYS A 267 28.64 25.96 -7.19
C LYS A 267 27.33 26.10 -7.98
N PHE A 268 26.33 25.32 -7.64
CA PHE A 268 24.96 25.57 -8.08
C PHE A 268 24.40 26.69 -7.19
N ASP A 269 24.26 27.88 -7.75
CA ASP A 269 23.50 28.97 -7.13
C ASP A 269 22.03 28.56 -7.08
N LEU A 270 21.60 28.05 -5.92
CA LEU A 270 20.19 27.83 -5.62
C LEU A 270 19.64 29.15 -5.09
N GLU A 271 19.03 29.92 -5.97
CA GLU A 271 18.17 31.05 -5.62
C GLU A 271 17.07 30.55 -4.66
N SER A 272 17.25 30.88 -3.38
CA SER A 272 16.24 30.72 -2.34
C SER A 272 15.27 31.88 -2.46
N ALA A 273 14.19 31.66 -3.22
CA ALA A 273 13.02 32.52 -3.19
C ALA A 273 12.00 31.98 -2.17
N ASP A 274 11.66 32.86 -1.25
CA ASP A 274 10.37 32.98 -0.56
C ASP A 274 10.06 32.04 0.61
N ASP A 275 10.48 32.52 1.79
CA ASP A 275 9.74 32.39 3.05
C ASP A 275 8.27 32.82 2.85
N ALA A 276 7.35 31.87 2.94
CA ALA A 276 5.94 32.12 3.17
C ALA A 276 5.50 31.38 4.43
N ASP A 277 5.49 32.13 5.53
CA ASP A 277 4.84 31.78 6.79
C ASP A 277 3.44 31.20 6.52
N THR A 278 3.27 29.91 6.82
CA THR A 278 1.95 29.30 6.89
C THR A 278 1.75 28.74 8.28
N ASP A 279 1.29 29.61 9.19
CA ASP A 279 0.71 29.23 10.47
C ASP A 279 -0.47 28.26 10.22
N SER A 280 -0.28 26.99 10.53
CA SER A 280 -1.37 26.02 10.68
C SER A 280 -1.43 25.56 12.12
N SER A 281 -2.38 26.15 12.83
CA SER A 281 -2.82 25.81 14.17
C SER A 281 -3.31 24.36 14.23
N SER A 282 -2.50 23.50 14.85
CA SER A 282 -2.82 22.12 15.15
C SER A 282 -3.77 22.04 16.35
N SER A 283 -5.05 21.79 16.07
CA SER A 283 -6.05 21.41 17.07
C SER A 283 -5.85 19.94 17.45
N SER A 284 -5.12 19.75 18.55
CA SER A 284 -4.93 18.48 19.25
C SER A 284 -6.28 17.93 19.75
N SER A 285 -6.78 16.88 19.09
CA SER A 285 -7.85 16.03 19.63
C SER A 285 -7.25 14.68 20.03
N SER A 286 -7.23 14.45 21.34
CA SER A 286 -6.76 13.27 22.03
C SER A 286 -7.62 12.04 21.70
N ILE A 287 -7.05 11.11 20.94
CA ILE A 287 -7.61 9.77 20.74
C ILE A 287 -7.05 8.85 21.83
N THR A 288 -7.95 8.25 22.60
CA THR A 288 -7.64 7.24 23.62
C THR A 288 -7.16 5.93 22.97
N PRO A 289 -6.19 5.22 23.56
CA PRO A 289 -5.68 3.97 23.00
C PRO A 289 -6.68 2.83 23.18
N ILE A 290 -7.18 2.27 22.07
CA ILE A 290 -7.95 1.02 22.05
C ILE A 290 -6.98 -0.15 22.27
N ALA A 291 -7.34 -1.00 23.23
CA ALA A 291 -6.56 -2.16 23.67
C ALA A 291 -6.28 -3.13 22.51
N ALA A 292 -5.02 -3.57 22.44
CA ALA A 292 -4.50 -4.48 21.43
C ALA A 292 -5.20 -5.85 21.47
N VAL A 293 -5.88 -6.20 20.38
CA VAL A 293 -6.40 -7.56 20.14
C VAL A 293 -5.23 -8.45 19.69
N PRO A 294 -5.03 -9.65 20.28
CA PRO A 294 -3.93 -10.53 19.94
C PRO A 294 -4.11 -11.15 18.54
N CYS A 295 -3.15 -10.90 17.65
CA CYS A 295 -3.10 -11.47 16.30
C CYS A 295 -3.01 -13.01 16.33
N PRO A 296 -3.81 -13.73 15.50
CA PRO A 296 -3.66 -15.17 15.34
C PRO A 296 -2.39 -15.51 14.55
N LYS A 297 -1.70 -16.58 14.98
CA LYS A 297 -0.45 -17.07 14.39
C LYS A 297 -0.63 -17.53 12.93
N PRO A 298 0.34 -17.25 12.03
CA PRO A 298 0.26 -17.69 10.64
C PRO A 298 0.37 -19.21 10.52
N ARG A 299 -0.51 -19.82 9.71
CA ARG A 299 -0.42 -21.23 9.31
C ARG A 299 0.75 -21.44 8.33
N PRO A 300 1.50 -22.55 8.45
CA PRO A 300 2.55 -22.88 7.49
C PRO A 300 1.95 -23.24 6.12
N LYS A 301 2.52 -22.65 5.05
CA LYS A 301 2.16 -22.93 3.65
C LYS A 301 2.71 -24.32 3.22
N PRO A 302 1.96 -25.09 2.40
CA PRO A 302 2.42 -26.37 1.88
C PRO A 302 3.55 -26.21 0.85
N VAL A 303 4.51 -27.13 0.91
CA VAL A 303 5.65 -27.23 -0.01
C VAL A 303 5.16 -27.70 -1.38
N LEU A 304 5.18 -26.80 -2.36
CA LEU A 304 4.90 -27.11 -3.77
C LEU A 304 6.09 -27.86 -4.38
N GLN A 305 5.81 -29.05 -4.92
CA GLN A 305 6.76 -29.89 -5.64
C GLN A 305 7.01 -29.29 -7.03
N LYS A 306 8.29 -29.07 -7.36
CA LYS A 306 8.75 -28.63 -8.68
C LYS A 306 8.60 -29.77 -9.68
N THR A 307 7.69 -29.64 -10.65
CA THR A 307 7.69 -30.47 -11.85
C THR A 307 8.56 -29.82 -12.92
N ASN A 308 9.52 -30.61 -13.38
CA ASN A 308 10.54 -30.28 -14.36
C ASN A 308 9.97 -30.51 -15.77
N THR A 309 9.83 -29.47 -16.59
CA THR A 309 9.54 -29.62 -18.02
C THR A 309 10.61 -28.91 -18.84
N ASN A 310 11.55 -29.70 -19.35
CA ASN A 310 12.50 -29.31 -20.37
C ASN A 310 11.75 -29.05 -21.69
N SER A 311 11.80 -27.82 -22.21
CA SER A 311 11.54 -27.57 -23.63
C SER A 311 12.68 -26.76 -24.26
N VAL A 312 13.08 -27.24 -25.42
CA VAL A 312 14.20 -26.89 -26.30
C VAL A 312 14.17 -25.41 -26.76
N PRO A 313 15.33 -24.74 -26.96
CA PRO A 313 15.36 -23.36 -27.43
C PRO A 313 15.29 -23.28 -28.95
N LYS A 314 14.41 -22.44 -29.47
CA LYS A 314 14.39 -22.03 -30.89
C LYS A 314 14.96 -20.63 -30.99
N GLN A 315 16.18 -20.52 -31.52
CA GLN A 315 16.81 -19.26 -31.86
C GLN A 315 16.14 -18.67 -33.10
N LEU A 316 15.70 -17.41 -33.02
CA LEU A 316 15.59 -16.50 -34.17
C LEU A 316 16.00 -15.08 -33.74
N SER A 317 16.80 -14.48 -34.63
CA SER A 317 17.21 -13.07 -34.73
C SER A 317 16.11 -12.08 -34.33
N GLY A 318 16.38 -10.96 -33.65
CA GLY A 318 17.45 -10.01 -33.89
C GLY A 318 16.93 -8.85 -34.75
N ASN A 319 16.17 -7.93 -34.14
CA ASN A 319 16.16 -6.47 -34.37
C ASN A 319 14.97 -5.83 -33.62
N ASP A 320 15.22 -4.60 -33.15
CA ASP A 320 14.33 -3.59 -32.57
C ASP A 320 13.86 -3.72 -31.11
N SER A 321 14.30 -2.72 -30.35
CA SER A 321 14.04 -2.50 -28.92
C SER A 321 12.63 -1.98 -28.68
N ASP A 322 11.63 -2.81 -28.91
CA ASP A 322 10.35 -2.70 -28.21
C ASP A 322 10.57 -3.32 -26.83
N VAL A 323 10.58 -2.48 -25.80
CA VAL A 323 10.46 -2.95 -24.42
C VAL A 323 9.13 -3.71 -24.39
N PRO A 324 9.11 -5.04 -24.16
CA PRO A 324 7.85 -5.75 -24.07
C PRO A 324 7.10 -5.09 -22.92
N GLU A 325 5.98 -4.43 -23.23
CA GLU A 325 5.03 -4.04 -22.20
C GLU A 325 4.75 -5.32 -21.43
N ASP A 326 5.05 -5.33 -20.13
CA ASP A 326 4.94 -6.51 -19.29
C ASP A 326 3.51 -7.06 -19.43
N GLU A 327 3.33 -8.08 -20.25
CA GLU A 327 2.05 -8.74 -20.47
C GLU A 327 1.63 -9.29 -19.11
N CYS A 328 0.67 -8.64 -18.44
CA CYS A 328 0.23 -9.02 -17.12
C CYS A 328 -0.28 -10.48 -17.15
N ILE A 329 0.47 -11.39 -16.54
CA ILE A 329 0.17 -12.81 -16.56
C ILE A 329 -0.96 -13.10 -15.56
N ILE A 330 -2.06 -13.66 -16.08
CA ILE A 330 -3.17 -14.14 -15.26
C ILE A 330 -2.77 -15.46 -14.60
N ALA A 331 -2.77 -15.51 -13.27
CA ALA A 331 -2.40 -16.72 -12.53
C ALA A 331 -3.54 -17.75 -12.49
N SER A 332 -4.76 -17.32 -12.18
CA SER A 332 -5.94 -18.20 -12.18
C SER A 332 -7.26 -17.42 -12.14
N ILE A 333 -8.32 -18.01 -12.67
CA ILE A 333 -9.70 -17.51 -12.52
C ILE A 333 -10.34 -18.19 -11.30
N LEU A 334 -10.86 -17.39 -10.37
CA LEU A 334 -11.48 -17.86 -9.12
C LEU A 334 -12.99 -18.05 -9.28
N GLY A 335 -13.64 -17.14 -10.01
CA GLY A 335 -15.09 -17.03 -10.07
C GLY A 335 -15.59 -16.37 -11.35
N HIS A 336 -16.90 -16.43 -11.57
CA HIS A 336 -17.59 -15.68 -12.62
C HIS A 336 -18.94 -15.20 -12.08
N GLN A 337 -19.46 -14.11 -12.63
CA GLN A 337 -20.83 -13.64 -12.39
C GLN A 337 -21.37 -12.89 -13.61
N TRP A 338 -22.69 -12.86 -13.75
CA TRP A 338 -23.37 -12.01 -14.73
C TRP A 338 -23.69 -10.65 -14.11
N SER A 339 -23.12 -9.58 -14.66
CA SER A 339 -23.36 -8.20 -14.22
C SER A 339 -23.94 -7.41 -15.38
N TRP A 340 -25.20 -6.97 -15.26
CA TRP A 340 -25.90 -6.21 -16.30
C TRP A 340 -25.94 -6.91 -17.68
N GLY A 341 -26.01 -8.24 -17.68
CA GLY A 341 -25.98 -9.04 -18.92
C GLY A 341 -24.59 -9.20 -19.55
N VAL A 342 -23.54 -8.74 -18.87
CA VAL A 342 -22.14 -8.96 -19.25
C VAL A 342 -21.52 -9.99 -18.30
N LEU A 343 -20.90 -11.02 -18.87
CA LEU A 343 -20.17 -12.02 -18.10
C LEU A 343 -18.82 -11.43 -17.66
N VAL A 344 -18.59 -11.40 -16.35
CA VAL A 344 -17.34 -10.95 -15.74
C VAL A 344 -16.70 -12.05 -14.90
N PHE A 345 -15.38 -12.11 -14.93
CA PHE A 345 -14.56 -13.11 -14.25
C PHE A 345 -13.77 -12.50 -13.11
N GLU A 346 -13.70 -13.19 -11.98
CA GLU A 346 -12.83 -12.84 -10.87
C GLU A 346 -11.45 -13.43 -11.14
N VAL A 347 -10.52 -12.57 -11.55
CA VAL A 347 -9.18 -12.93 -12.03
C VAL A 347 -8.15 -12.64 -10.94
N ALA A 348 -7.38 -13.65 -10.57
CA ALA A 348 -6.21 -13.51 -9.70
C ALA A 348 -4.94 -13.38 -10.55
N TRP A 349 -4.20 -12.30 -10.33
CA TRP A 349 -2.96 -11.97 -11.02
C TRP A 349 -1.75 -12.60 -10.31
N GLU A 350 -0.62 -12.76 -11.01
CA GLU A 350 0.62 -13.29 -10.39
C GLU A 350 1.14 -12.41 -9.24
N ASP A 351 0.86 -11.10 -9.29
CA ASP A 351 1.22 -10.13 -8.24
C ASP A 351 0.37 -10.28 -6.97
N GLY A 352 -0.66 -11.13 -7.00
CA GLY A 352 -1.56 -11.41 -5.87
C GLY A 352 -2.81 -10.53 -5.81
N ASP A 353 -2.97 -9.60 -6.75
CA ASP A 353 -4.18 -8.80 -6.89
C ASP A 353 -5.33 -9.65 -7.44
N VAL A 354 -6.57 -9.25 -7.10
CA VAL A 354 -7.80 -9.87 -7.59
C VAL A 354 -8.69 -8.79 -8.17
N THR A 355 -9.04 -8.90 -9.45
CA THR A 355 -9.89 -7.92 -10.12
C THR A 355 -10.98 -8.61 -10.94
N TRP A 356 -12.08 -7.91 -11.19
CA TRP A 356 -13.15 -8.37 -12.07
C TRP A 356 -12.88 -7.90 -13.49
N GLN A 357 -12.76 -8.84 -14.43
CA GLN A 357 -12.46 -8.57 -15.84
C GLN A 357 -13.59 -9.05 -16.75
N ASN A 358 -13.79 -8.35 -17.86
CA ASN A 358 -14.77 -8.74 -18.88
C ASN A 358 -14.24 -9.92 -19.70
N LEU A 359 -15.13 -10.70 -20.32
CA LEU A 359 -14.76 -11.81 -21.21
C LEU A 359 -13.77 -11.39 -22.29
N GLU A 360 -13.94 -10.21 -22.90
CA GLU A 360 -13.05 -9.69 -23.96
C GLU A 360 -11.58 -9.56 -23.51
N SER A 361 -11.33 -9.34 -22.22
CA SER A 361 -9.97 -9.21 -21.68
C SER A 361 -9.34 -10.55 -21.31
N VAL A 362 -10.13 -11.63 -21.27
CA VAL A 362 -9.76 -12.94 -20.73
C VAL A 362 -9.87 -14.06 -21.79
N ASP A 363 -10.42 -13.76 -22.97
CA ASP A 363 -10.74 -14.74 -24.03
C ASP A 363 -9.50 -15.54 -24.51
N ASP A 364 -8.34 -14.89 -24.56
CA ASP A 364 -7.09 -15.49 -25.08
C ASP A 364 -6.14 -16.02 -23.98
N CYS A 365 -6.65 -16.36 -22.79
CA CYS A 365 -5.80 -16.86 -21.69
C CYS A 365 -6.02 -18.34 -21.34
N LEU A 366 -4.93 -19.07 -21.14
CA LEU A 366 -4.94 -20.49 -20.72
C LEU A 366 -5.67 -20.72 -19.39
N ALA A 367 -5.73 -19.69 -18.53
CA ALA A 367 -6.45 -19.75 -17.27
C ALA A 367 -7.97 -19.89 -17.48
N LEU A 368 -8.51 -19.34 -18.58
CA LEU A 368 -9.92 -19.47 -18.95
C LEU A 368 -10.24 -20.91 -19.36
N ASP A 369 -9.43 -21.52 -20.21
CA ASP A 369 -9.60 -22.91 -20.64
C ASP A 369 -9.63 -23.87 -19.44
N VAL A 370 -8.68 -23.71 -18.51
CA VAL A 370 -8.61 -24.51 -17.28
C VAL A 370 -9.85 -24.30 -16.40
N TYR A 371 -10.35 -23.06 -16.34
CA TYR A 371 -11.55 -22.73 -15.57
C TYR A 371 -12.81 -23.37 -16.17
N LEU A 372 -12.99 -23.25 -17.48
CA LEU A 372 -14.11 -23.83 -18.22
C LEU A 372 -14.10 -25.36 -18.13
N GLN A 373 -12.93 -25.98 -18.28
CA GLN A 373 -12.75 -27.42 -18.11
C GLN A 373 -13.16 -27.89 -16.70
N LYS A 374 -12.81 -27.13 -15.64
CA LYS A 374 -13.24 -27.45 -14.26
C LYS A 374 -14.74 -27.33 -14.06
N ARG A 375 -15.42 -26.46 -14.81
CA ARG A 375 -16.88 -26.30 -14.78
C ARG A 375 -17.61 -27.28 -15.69
N GLY A 376 -16.90 -28.00 -16.56
CA GLY A 376 -17.50 -28.93 -17.52
C GLY A 376 -18.25 -28.23 -18.64
N VAL A 377 -17.80 -27.03 -19.02
CA VAL A 377 -18.42 -26.17 -20.02
C VAL A 377 -17.39 -25.87 -21.11
N GLU A 378 -17.78 -25.87 -22.39
CA GLU A 378 -16.87 -25.59 -23.51
C GLU A 378 -16.85 -24.11 -23.90
N ARG A 379 -17.98 -23.40 -23.72
CA ARG A 379 -18.11 -21.98 -24.10
C ARG A 379 -18.37 -21.12 -22.88
N PRO A 380 -17.70 -19.97 -22.72
CA PRO A 380 -17.93 -19.05 -21.60
C PRO A 380 -19.39 -18.66 -21.41
N GLN A 381 -20.15 -18.56 -22.50
CA GLN A 381 -21.56 -18.14 -22.52
C GLN A 381 -22.51 -19.15 -21.84
N ASP A 382 -22.09 -20.41 -21.68
CA ASP A 382 -22.88 -21.48 -21.09
C ASP A 382 -22.69 -21.57 -19.55
N LEU A 383 -21.90 -20.67 -18.96
CA LEU A 383 -21.74 -20.56 -17.52
C LEU A 383 -22.98 -19.90 -16.89
N VAL A 384 -23.72 -20.66 -16.08
CA VAL A 384 -24.97 -20.26 -15.40
C VAL A 384 -24.76 -19.92 -13.94
#